data_AF-A0A2H5AXJ3-F1
#
_entry.id   AF-A0A2H5AXJ3-F1
#
_cell.length_a   1.000
_cell.length_b   1.000
_cell.length_c   1.000
_cell.angle_alpha   90.00
_cell.angle_beta   90.00
_cell.angle_gamma   90.00
#
_symmetry.space_group_name_H-M   'P 1'
#
loop_
_entity.id
_entity.type
_entity.pdbx_description
1 polymer ?
#
loop_
_entity_poly.entity_id
_entity_poly.type
_entity_poly.pdbx_seq_one_letter_code
_entity_poly.pdbx_strand_id
1 'polypeptide(L)'
;MNTPETPSTPSTGDGAAYEDAQEVLGAVLAWYSRAMMEARRSGDEQRLEELTERMRACAEDRRRLVEATPEEIERTTELYGERLRDLEAEKN
;
A
#
# COMPACT_ATOMS: atom_id res chain seq x y z
N MET A 1 41.87 4.01 -22.79
CA MET A 1 40.64 3.20 -22.94
C MET A 1 40.60 2.24 -21.76
N ASN A 2 39.44 2.11 -21.09
CA ASN A 2 39.15 1.61 -19.72
C ASN A 2 39.10 2.75 -18.68
N THR A 3 38.03 2.96 -17.89
CA THR A 3 36.94 2.07 -17.38
C THR A 3 35.58 2.81 -17.30
N PRO A 4 34.42 2.13 -17.47
CA PRO A 4 33.11 2.67 -17.10
C PRO A 4 32.75 2.22 -15.68
N GLU A 5 33.10 3.00 -14.66
CA GLU A 5 32.68 2.72 -13.29
C GLU A 5 32.28 4.02 -12.59
N THR A 6 31.00 4.34 -12.69
CA THR A 6 30.28 4.94 -11.57
C THR A 6 28.97 4.15 -11.43
N PRO A 7 28.86 3.18 -10.51
CA PRO A 7 27.56 2.86 -9.98
C PRO A 7 27.11 4.12 -9.24
N SER A 8 26.27 4.93 -9.88
CA SER A 8 25.55 5.98 -9.19
C SER A 8 24.77 5.30 -8.07
N THR A 9 25.30 5.40 -6.86
CA THR A 9 24.64 5.11 -5.59
C THR A 9 23.17 5.55 -5.70
N PRO A 10 22.18 4.65 -5.52
CA PRO A 10 20.84 5.13 -5.28
C PRO A 10 20.91 5.96 -4.00
N SER A 11 20.48 7.21 -4.06
CA SER A 11 20.22 8.01 -2.86
C SER A 11 19.36 7.14 -1.94
N THR A 12 19.96 6.61 -0.88
CA THR A 12 19.53 5.36 -0.21
C THR A 12 18.26 5.53 0.65
N GLY A 13 17.70 6.73 0.74
CA GLY A 13 16.50 7.02 1.53
C GLY A 13 15.20 7.02 0.72
N ASP A 14 15.14 7.80 -0.37
CA ASP A 14 13.90 8.02 -1.13
C ASP A 14 13.38 6.76 -1.85
N GLY A 15 14.28 5.98 -2.45
CA GLY A 15 13.89 4.79 -3.20
C GLY A 15 13.35 3.67 -2.31
N ALA A 16 13.95 3.49 -1.12
CA ALA A 16 13.56 2.45 -0.18
C ALA A 16 12.19 2.74 0.45
N ALA A 17 11.93 3.99 0.88
CA ALA A 17 10.63 4.38 1.42
C ALA A 17 9.50 4.21 0.40
N TYR A 18 9.76 4.54 -0.87
CA TYR A 18 8.80 4.33 -1.95
C TYR A 18 8.53 2.85 -2.25
N GLU A 19 9.57 2.01 -2.21
CA GLU A 19 9.45 0.56 -2.43
C GLU A 19 8.65 -0.11 -1.29
N ASP A 20 8.91 0.28 -0.04
CA ASP A 20 8.19 -0.17 1.16
C ASP A 20 6.70 0.27 1.11
N ALA A 21 6.44 1.52 0.73
CA ALA A 21 5.08 2.03 0.52
C ALA A 21 4.33 1.24 -0.56
N GLN A 22 5.00 0.89 -1.67
CA GLN A 22 4.38 0.07 -2.70
C GLN A 22 4.07 -1.34 -2.21
N GLU A 23 4.96 -1.94 -1.42
CA GLU A 23 4.76 -3.27 -0.85
C GLU A 23 3.56 -3.29 0.10
N VAL A 24 3.51 -2.36 1.06
CA VAL A 24 2.41 -2.24 2.02
C VAL A 24 1.08 -1.97 1.32
N LEU A 25 1.03 -1.02 0.38
CA LEU A 25 -0.19 -0.76 -0.39
C LEU A 25 -0.61 -1.95 -1.24
N GLY A 26 0.35 -2.68 -1.82
CA GLY A 26 0.10 -3.92 -2.55
C GLY A 26 -0.54 -4.99 -1.67
N ALA A 27 -0.03 -5.16 -0.45
CA ALA A 27 -0.58 -6.10 0.53
C ALA A 27 -2.01 -5.70 0.97
N VAL A 28 -2.25 -4.41 1.22
CA VAL A 28 -3.58 -3.87 1.55
C VAL A 28 -4.58 -4.11 0.42
N LEU A 29 -4.19 -3.87 -0.84
CA LEU A 29 -5.03 -4.14 -2.01
C LEU A 29 -5.34 -5.63 -2.17
N ALA A 30 -4.34 -6.49 -1.94
CA ALA A 30 -4.53 -7.94 -1.97
C ALA A 30 -5.50 -8.42 -0.87
N TRP A 31 -5.40 -7.83 0.33
CA TRP A 31 -6.32 -8.10 1.43
C TRP A 31 -7.75 -7.67 1.06
N TYR A 32 -7.94 -6.45 0.55
CA TYR A 32 -9.26 -5.96 0.12
C TYR A 32 -9.87 -6.84 -0.97
N SER A 33 -9.07 -7.29 -1.94
CA SER A 33 -9.53 -8.21 -2.99
C SER A 33 -10.02 -9.54 -2.40
N ARG A 34 -9.28 -10.09 -1.44
CA ARG A 34 -9.67 -11.33 -0.73
C ARG A 34 -10.92 -11.13 0.13
N ALA A 35 -11.00 -10.02 0.86
CA ALA A 35 -12.15 -9.68 1.70
C ALA A 35 -13.42 -9.46 0.84
N MET A 36 -13.28 -8.82 -0.33
CA MET A 36 -14.40 -8.68 -1.27
C MET A 36 -14.85 -10.02 -1.84
N MET A 37 -13.93 -10.93 -2.19
CA MET A 37 -14.30 -12.28 -2.64
C MET A 37 -15.05 -13.06 -1.54
N GLU A 38 -14.64 -12.92 -0.28
CA GLU A 38 -15.32 -13.54 0.85
C GLU A 38 -16.70 -12.93 1.11
N ALA A 39 -16.81 -11.61 1.16
CA ALA A 39 -18.08 -10.90 1.30
C ALA A 39 -19.05 -11.27 0.16
N ARG A 40 -18.55 -11.35 -1.07
CA ARG A 40 -19.34 -11.81 -2.23
C ARG A 40 -19.80 -13.25 -2.10
N ARG A 41 -18.99 -14.12 -1.49
CA ARG A 41 -19.34 -15.52 -1.24
C ARG A 41 -20.40 -15.67 -0.15
N SER A 42 -20.34 -14.84 0.88
CA SER A 42 -21.32 -14.80 1.98
C SER A 42 -22.61 -14.05 1.59
N GLY A 43 -22.57 -13.24 0.54
CA GLY A 43 -23.70 -12.37 0.14
C GLY A 43 -23.78 -11.07 0.94
N ASP A 44 -22.69 -10.67 1.60
CA ASP A 44 -22.60 -9.47 2.41
C ASP A 44 -22.36 -8.23 1.54
N GLU A 45 -23.45 -7.71 0.95
CA GLU A 45 -23.42 -6.51 0.09
C GLU A 45 -22.95 -5.26 0.83
N GLN A 46 -23.34 -5.08 2.10
CA GLN A 46 -22.85 -3.97 2.94
C GLN A 46 -21.33 -4.01 3.12
N ARG A 47 -20.77 -5.20 3.32
CA ARG A 47 -19.32 -5.36 3.47
C ARG A 47 -18.61 -5.13 2.14
N LEU A 48 -19.20 -5.54 1.02
CA LEU A 48 -18.67 -5.23 -0.31
C LEU A 48 -18.63 -3.72 -0.60
N GLU A 49 -19.68 -2.98 -0.25
CA GLU A 49 -19.75 -1.54 -0.46
C GLU A 49 -18.69 -0.82 0.40
N GLU A 50 -18.59 -1.16 1.68
CA GLU A 50 -17.58 -0.60 2.59
C GLU A 50 -16.15 -0.90 2.12
N LEU A 51 -15.86 -2.14 1.69
CA LEU A 51 -14.54 -2.50 1.15
C LEU A 51 -14.23 -1.75 -0.14
N THR A 52 -15.25 -1.46 -0.96
CA THR A 52 -15.09 -0.69 -2.21
C THR A 52 -14.78 0.78 -1.92
N GLU A 53 -15.45 1.39 -0.95
CA GLU A 53 -15.17 2.78 -0.52
C GLU A 53 -13.76 2.89 0.09
N ARG A 54 -13.39 1.95 0.96
CA ARG A 54 -12.04 1.87 1.54
C ARG A 54 -10.97 1.67 0.47
N MET A 55 -11.23 0.85 -0.55
CA MET A 55 -10.32 0.67 -1.69
C MET A 55 -10.17 1.96 -2.51
N ARG A 56 -11.25 2.73 -2.70
CA ARG A 56 -11.16 4.04 -3.38
C ARG A 56 -10.31 5.04 -2.61
N ALA A 57 -10.51 5.15 -1.29
CA ALA A 57 -9.69 6.00 -0.44
C ALA A 57 -8.20 5.61 -0.53
N CYS A 58 -7.90 4.32 -0.48
CA CYS A 58 -6.54 3.79 -0.62
C CYS A 58 -5.93 4.09 -2.01
N ALA A 59 -6.73 4.05 -3.07
CA ALA A 59 -6.27 4.42 -4.41
C ALA A 59 -5.99 5.93 -4.55
N GLU A 60 -6.75 6.78 -3.86
CA GLU A 60 -6.48 8.22 -3.79
C GLU A 60 -5.22 8.53 -2.96
N ASP A 61 -5.03 7.87 -1.82
CA ASP A 61 -3.79 7.98 -1.04
C ASP A 61 -2.57 7.51 -1.84
N ARG A 62 -2.69 6.39 -2.58
CA ARG A 62 -1.63 5.94 -3.49
C ARG A 62 -1.32 6.95 -4.59
N ARG A 63 -2.32 7.66 -5.11
CA ARG A 63 -2.09 8.74 -6.09
C ARG A 63 -1.37 9.92 -5.46
N ARG A 64 -1.77 10.32 -4.25
CA ARG A 64 -1.08 11.38 -3.50
C ARG A 64 0.35 10.99 -3.16
N LEU A 65 0.61 9.71 -2.89
CA LEU A 65 1.93 9.18 -2.62
C LEU A 65 2.91 9.31 -3.79
N VAL A 66 2.43 9.32 -5.04
CA VAL A 66 3.28 9.56 -6.22
C VAL A 66 3.82 10.98 -6.25
N GLU A 67 3.09 11.94 -5.69
CA GLU A 67 3.47 13.35 -5.60
C GLU A 67 4.01 13.73 -4.20
N ALA A 68 3.96 12.79 -3.25
CA ALA A 68 4.33 12.99 -1.86
C ALA A 68 5.85 13.00 -1.69
N THR A 69 6.30 13.69 -0.65
CA THR A 69 7.72 13.65 -0.25
C THR A 69 8.06 12.30 0.39
N PRO A 70 9.33 11.89 0.38
CA PRO A 70 9.79 10.68 1.07
C PRO A 70 9.35 10.59 2.53
N GLU A 71 9.30 11.71 3.26
CA GLU A 71 8.80 11.76 4.65
C GLU A 71 7.30 11.42 4.74
N GLU A 72 6.49 11.93 3.81
CA GLU A 72 5.05 11.63 3.74
C GLU A 72 4.81 10.18 3.30
N ILE A 73 5.68 9.63 2.45
CA ILE A 73 5.67 8.25 2.01
C ILE A 73 5.92 7.31 3.20
N GLU A 74 6.96 7.57 4.00
CA GLU A 74 7.28 6.78 5.19
C GLU A 74 6.12 6.80 6.20
N ARG A 75 5.59 8.00 6.49
CA ARG A 75 4.41 8.17 7.37
C ARG A 75 3.19 7.39 6.89
N THR A 76 2.92 7.43 5.60
CA THR A 76 1.79 6.71 5.01
C THR A 76 2.02 5.21 5.04
N THR A 77 3.25 4.76 4.84
CA THR A 77 3.64 3.34 4.92
C THR A 77 3.42 2.79 6.32
N GLU A 78 3.86 3.51 7.36
CA GLU A 78 3.60 3.14 8.75
C GLU A 78 2.09 3.06 9.05
N LEU A 79 1.32 4.06 8.61
CA LEU A 79 -0.12 4.12 8.82
C LEU A 79 -0.86 2.97 8.13
N TYR A 80 -0.54 2.68 6.87
CA TYR A 80 -1.14 1.57 6.14
C TYR A 80 -0.64 0.21 6.64
N GLY A 81 0.59 0.11 7.14
CA GLY A 81 1.13 -1.10 7.76
C GLY A 81 0.47 -1.42 9.11
N GLU A 82 0.18 -0.41 9.92
CA GLU A 82 -0.67 -0.57 11.11
C GLU A 82 -2.11 -0.96 10.73
N ARG A 83 -2.69 -0.27 9.75
CA ARG A 83 -4.04 -0.56 9.29
C ARG A 83 -4.17 -1.96 8.70
N LEU A 84 -3.17 -2.45 7.98
CA LEU A 84 -3.14 -3.81 7.47
C LEU A 84 -3.18 -4.83 8.61
N ARG A 85 -2.35 -4.64 9.65
CA ARG A 85 -2.33 -5.52 10.83
C ARG A 85 -3.68 -5.55 11.54
N ASP A 86 -4.34 -4.39 11.66
CA ASP A 86 -5.68 -4.29 12.25
C ASP A 86 -6.74 -5.00 11.40
N LEU A 87 -6.72 -4.81 10.08
CA LEU A 87 -7.61 -5.50 9.14
C LEU A 87 -7.40 -7.02 9.14
N GLU A 88 -6.15 -7.48 9.25
CA GLU A 88 -5.83 -8.90 9.41
C GLU A 88 -6.33 -9.46 10.75
N ALA A 89 -6.24 -8.67 11.83
CA ALA A 89 -6.75 -9.05 13.14
C ALA A 89 -8.28 -9.10 13.19
N GLU A 90 -8.99 -8.19 12.52
CA GLU A 90 -10.46 -8.16 12.43
C GLU A 90 -11.04 -9.38 11.70
N LYS A 91 -10.22 -10.11 10.93
CA LYS A 91 -10.62 -11.30 10.17
C LYS A 91 -10.42 -12.62 10.94
N ASN A 92 -9.80 -12.61 12.12
CA ASN A 92 -9.53 -13.79 12.97
C ASN A 92 -10.44 -13.83 14.20
#